data_AF-A0A3C0BAE4-F1
#
_entry.id   AF-A0A3C0BAE4-F1
#
_cell.length_a   1.000
_cell.length_b   1.000
_cell.length_c   1.000
_cell.angle_alpha   90.00
_cell.angle_beta   90.00
_cell.angle_gamma   90.00
#
_symmetry.space_group_name_H-M   'P 1'
#
loop_
_entity.id
_entity.type
_entity.pdbx_description
1 polymer ?
#
loop_
_entity_poly.entity_id
_entity_poly.type
_entity_poly.pdbx_seq_one_letter_code
_entity_poly.pdbx_strand_id
1 'polypeptide(L)'
;MKHYTIPIFVPELACPNQCIFCNQRSISGCQQQPEPDEVHEIIQRHLKTIPDVNAHVEIGFFGGSFTGIETALQEKYLAVANEYITPAWSTLVGYSRLGDKKIFFQFIHNKHQKSAEVKSQCSDETKIARHIQGIRLSTRPDYIDIKVLKRLKCYGVTTIELGAQSLDDEVLLLSGRGHTVADVERAASMILDSGFALGLQMMTGLPGDTPEKSQQTARRIVELGATCTRIYPTLVIRGTELELRWRKGDYQPQSLREAVELCADLLDIFSLGGVKVIRVGLHPSEGILDGSELLAGPFHPSFRELVKTYKWEQKLLPLKQQHPEGGNITIPVTKNELPYAIGYDSANRNMLEKHFRKVEFSVIRANTGLPLIITDKRTPLPVKNALKKIGNTVFIPAQDLVYKSINGHPDIFMCEGAEGLVVAPGLPEAIKGKLMTTGIRIYTGNINPGKTYPDSAIYNAVVTSEYIIHNLKITDTAILEAFPGRKHLHVNQGYTRCNLIALGTNYFITSDKGIEKVLLGEGKQVLFVDPRPVRLHGQEHGFFPGCCGILNNKLLISASLVHHPDQAIIVSFINEAGLVMHELFPGDLTDVGGIFTIDLKNAT
;
A
#
# COMPACT_ATOMS: atom_id res chain seq x y z
N MET A 1 -10.43 -5.17 6.01
CA MET A 1 -11.52 -5.22 5.01
C MET A 1 -11.15 -6.25 3.95
N LYS A 2 -12.02 -7.22 3.65
CA LYS A 2 -11.77 -8.21 2.59
C LYS A 2 -12.00 -7.56 1.22
N HIS A 3 -11.19 -7.94 0.22
CA HIS A 3 -11.33 -7.48 -1.15
C HIS A 3 -11.86 -8.61 -2.03
N TYR A 4 -12.86 -8.32 -2.84
CA TYR A 4 -13.43 -9.22 -3.84
C TYR A 4 -13.38 -8.54 -5.21
N THR A 5 -13.07 -9.33 -6.24
CA THR A 5 -13.22 -8.90 -7.63
C THR A 5 -14.24 -9.82 -8.28
N ILE A 6 -15.26 -9.23 -8.93
CA ILE A 6 -16.21 -9.96 -9.77
C ILE A 6 -15.56 -10.11 -11.15
N PRO A 7 -15.09 -11.30 -11.54
CA PRO A 7 -14.40 -11.47 -12.80
C PRO A 7 -15.39 -11.61 -13.95
N ILE A 8 -15.19 -10.82 -15.00
CA ILE A 8 -15.91 -10.88 -16.27
C ILE A 8 -14.85 -11.10 -17.34
N PHE A 9 -14.86 -12.30 -17.94
CA PHE A 9 -13.91 -12.66 -18.97
C PHE A 9 -14.46 -12.25 -20.33
N VAL A 10 -13.74 -11.38 -21.03
CA VAL A 10 -14.02 -10.92 -22.38
C VAL A 10 -12.97 -11.56 -23.29
N PRO A 11 -13.34 -12.57 -24.10
CA PRO A 11 -12.41 -13.24 -25.00
C PRO A 11 -11.74 -12.27 -25.97
N GLU A 12 -10.48 -12.57 -26.28
CA GLU A 12 -9.64 -11.79 -27.19
C GLU A 12 -10.10 -11.95 -28.65
N LEU A 13 -10.97 -11.05 -29.12
CA LEU A 13 -11.31 -10.90 -30.55
C LEU A 13 -10.48 -9.82 -31.25
N ALA A 14 -9.72 -9.00 -30.51
CA ALA A 14 -9.18 -7.74 -31.00
C ALA A 14 -7.64 -7.66 -31.00
N CYS A 15 -6.92 -8.78 -30.89
CA CYS A 15 -5.47 -8.75 -30.84
C CYS A 15 -4.86 -9.01 -32.23
N PRO A 16 -4.06 -8.08 -32.79
CA PRO A 16 -3.47 -8.24 -34.11
C PRO A 16 -2.30 -9.22 -34.12
N ASN A 17 -1.82 -9.64 -32.95
CA ASN A 17 -0.63 -10.48 -32.81
C ASN A 17 -0.91 -11.67 -31.89
N GLN A 18 -0.70 -12.88 -32.38
CA GLN A 18 -0.80 -14.08 -31.56
C GLN A 18 0.54 -14.31 -30.84
N CYS A 19 0.55 -14.15 -29.51
CA CYS A 19 1.75 -14.41 -28.71
C CYS A 19 2.06 -15.92 -28.71
N ILE A 20 3.34 -16.28 -28.69
CA ILE A 20 3.75 -17.68 -28.88
C ILE A 20 3.28 -18.63 -27.79
N PHE A 21 2.98 -18.10 -26.60
CA PHE A 21 2.53 -18.85 -25.42
C PHE A 21 1.01 -18.79 -25.21
N CYS A 22 0.29 -18.03 -26.05
CA CYS A 22 -1.11 -17.73 -25.83
C CYS A 22 -2.02 -18.68 -26.61
N ASN A 23 -2.79 -19.47 -25.89
CA ASN A 23 -4.00 -20.10 -26.39
C ASN A 23 -5.16 -19.72 -25.45
N GLN A 24 -5.76 -18.55 -25.68
CA GLN A 24 -6.81 -18.03 -24.79
C GLN A 24 -8.05 -18.95 -24.72
N ARG A 25 -8.33 -19.75 -25.76
CA ARG A 25 -9.44 -20.71 -25.76
C ARG A 25 -9.27 -21.71 -24.60
N SER A 26 -8.06 -22.21 -24.43
CA SER A 26 -7.67 -23.13 -23.36
C SER A 26 -7.51 -22.44 -22.00
N ILE A 27 -6.97 -21.21 -21.98
CA ILE A 27 -6.63 -20.51 -20.73
C ILE A 27 -7.84 -19.86 -20.05
N SER A 28 -8.77 -19.28 -20.82
CA SER A 28 -9.91 -18.52 -20.28
C SER A 28 -11.19 -19.35 -20.11
N GLY A 29 -11.29 -20.50 -20.78
CA GLY A 29 -12.47 -21.37 -20.78
C GLY A 29 -13.73 -20.77 -21.42
N CYS A 30 -13.65 -19.58 -22.03
CA CYS A 30 -14.79 -18.87 -22.61
C CYS A 30 -14.60 -18.67 -24.12
N GLN A 31 -15.54 -19.16 -24.93
CA GLN A 31 -15.43 -19.16 -26.40
C GLN A 31 -16.18 -18.01 -27.08
N GLN A 32 -17.14 -17.37 -26.40
CA GLN A 32 -17.98 -16.29 -26.94
C GLN A 32 -17.94 -15.07 -26.02
N GLN A 33 -17.99 -13.87 -26.62
CA GLN A 33 -18.12 -12.65 -25.83
C GLN A 33 -19.46 -12.66 -25.10
N PRO A 34 -19.49 -12.37 -23.79
CA PRO A 34 -20.74 -12.35 -23.07
C PRO A 34 -21.62 -11.23 -23.60
N GLU A 35 -22.91 -11.49 -23.79
CA GLU A 35 -23.84 -10.41 -24.08
C GLU A 35 -23.95 -9.46 -22.88
N PRO A 36 -24.28 -8.16 -23.05
CA PRO A 36 -24.42 -7.22 -21.94
C PRO A 36 -25.36 -7.70 -20.82
N ASP A 37 -26.40 -8.46 -21.17
CA ASP A 37 -27.31 -9.05 -20.19
C ASP A 37 -26.63 -10.16 -19.37
N GLU A 38 -25.75 -10.97 -19.98
CA GLU A 38 -24.97 -11.98 -19.26
C GLU A 38 -23.97 -11.32 -18.29
N VAL A 39 -23.39 -10.18 -18.66
CA VAL A 39 -22.54 -9.37 -17.76
C VAL A 39 -23.34 -8.95 -16.52
N HIS A 40 -24.59 -8.52 -16.69
CA HIS A 40 -25.48 -8.18 -15.57
C HIS A 40 -25.74 -9.41 -14.67
N GLU A 41 -26.05 -10.56 -15.27
CA GLU A 41 -26.29 -11.81 -14.53
C GLU A 41 -25.06 -12.27 -13.74
N ILE A 42 -23.86 -12.18 -14.33
CA ILE A 42 -22.59 -12.52 -13.68
C ILE A 42 -22.38 -11.64 -12.44
N ILE A 43 -22.63 -10.33 -12.55
CA ILE A 43 -22.49 -9.40 -11.42
C ILE A 43 -23.46 -9.78 -10.30
N GLN A 44 -24.75 -9.96 -10.62
CA GLN A 44 -25.77 -10.33 -9.63
C GLN A 44 -25.45 -11.66 -8.92
N ARG A 45 -25.00 -12.66 -9.69
CA ARG A 45 -24.65 -13.98 -9.16
C ARG A 45 -23.51 -13.89 -8.14
N HIS A 46 -22.46 -13.14 -8.45
CA HIS A 46 -21.32 -12.96 -7.53
C HIS A 46 -21.68 -12.09 -6.32
N LEU A 47 -22.48 -11.04 -6.50
CA LEU A 47 -22.94 -10.23 -5.38
C LEU A 47 -23.69 -11.06 -4.35
N LYS A 48 -24.48 -12.06 -4.78
CA LYS A 48 -25.18 -12.99 -3.88
C LYS A 48 -24.22 -13.87 -3.05
N THR A 49 -23.04 -14.21 -3.56
CA THR A 49 -22.07 -15.10 -2.87
C THR A 49 -21.12 -14.37 -1.94
N ILE A 50 -21.02 -13.03 -2.01
CA ILE A 50 -20.14 -12.24 -1.14
C ILE A 50 -20.78 -12.10 0.26
N PRO A 51 -20.16 -12.67 1.31
CA PRO A 51 -20.78 -12.77 2.63
C PRO A 51 -20.61 -11.51 3.49
N ASP A 52 -19.61 -10.68 3.20
CA ASP A 52 -19.24 -9.51 4.00
C ASP A 52 -19.80 -8.23 3.36
N VAL A 53 -20.76 -7.61 4.04
CA VAL A 53 -21.42 -6.37 3.61
C VAL A 53 -20.49 -5.14 3.61
N ASN A 54 -19.39 -5.21 4.36
CA ASN A 54 -18.36 -4.17 4.43
C ASN A 54 -17.16 -4.50 3.55
N ALA A 55 -17.24 -5.53 2.70
CA ALA A 55 -16.15 -5.88 1.81
C ALA A 55 -15.96 -4.83 0.72
N HIS A 56 -14.71 -4.69 0.29
CA HIS A 56 -14.40 -3.92 -0.90
C HIS A 56 -14.60 -4.79 -2.13
N VAL A 57 -15.48 -4.38 -3.04
CA VAL A 57 -15.87 -5.11 -4.25
C VAL A 57 -15.56 -4.25 -5.49
N GLU A 58 -14.87 -4.84 -6.45
CA GLU A 58 -14.62 -4.25 -7.77
C GLU A 58 -15.15 -5.18 -8.88
N ILE A 59 -15.63 -4.60 -9.98
CA ILE A 59 -15.95 -5.36 -11.21
C ILE A 59 -14.70 -5.39 -12.09
N GLY A 60 -14.27 -6.58 -12.51
CA GLY A 60 -13.04 -6.78 -13.27
C GLY A 60 -13.27 -7.34 -14.66
N PHE A 61 -12.95 -6.57 -15.71
CA PHE A 61 -12.91 -7.06 -17.09
C PHE A 61 -11.54 -7.64 -17.44
N PHE A 62 -11.48 -8.95 -17.71
CA PHE A 62 -10.27 -9.72 -17.99
C PHE A 62 -10.28 -10.26 -19.43
N GLY A 63 -9.09 -10.48 -20.02
CA GLY A 63 -8.95 -10.90 -21.43
C GLY A 63 -7.76 -10.26 -22.14
N GLY A 64 -7.17 -9.22 -21.54
CA GLY A 64 -5.91 -8.63 -21.99
C GLY A 64 -6.01 -7.62 -23.14
N SER A 65 -7.19 -7.47 -23.75
CA SER A 65 -7.40 -6.60 -24.92
C SER A 65 -8.70 -5.78 -24.85
N PHE A 66 -9.26 -5.53 -23.65
CA PHE A 66 -10.56 -4.86 -23.49
C PHE A 66 -10.72 -3.57 -24.29
N THR A 67 -9.70 -2.70 -24.29
CA THR A 67 -9.77 -1.41 -25.02
C THR A 67 -9.60 -1.53 -26.54
N GLY A 68 -9.28 -2.72 -27.05
CA GLY A 68 -9.19 -3.01 -28.48
C GLY A 68 -10.48 -3.51 -29.12
N ILE A 69 -11.48 -3.94 -28.35
CA ILE A 69 -12.78 -4.35 -28.91
C ILE A 69 -13.53 -3.12 -29.46
N GLU A 70 -14.63 -3.32 -30.21
CA GLU A 70 -15.40 -2.20 -30.76
C GLU A 70 -15.84 -1.22 -29.66
N THR A 71 -15.67 0.08 -29.90
CA THR A 71 -15.95 1.11 -28.90
C THR A 71 -17.39 1.05 -28.38
N ALA A 72 -18.36 0.78 -29.27
CA ALA A 72 -19.76 0.62 -28.88
C ALA A 72 -19.99 -0.53 -27.88
N LEU A 73 -19.26 -1.64 -28.03
CA LEU A 73 -19.35 -2.76 -27.10
C LEU A 73 -18.65 -2.46 -25.77
N GLN A 74 -17.50 -1.76 -25.79
CA GLN A 74 -16.85 -1.28 -24.56
C GLN A 74 -17.82 -0.41 -23.74
N GLU A 75 -18.51 0.53 -24.40
CA GLU A 75 -19.46 1.43 -23.76
C GLU A 75 -20.66 0.68 -23.18
N LYS A 76 -21.17 -0.35 -23.87
CA LYS A 76 -22.23 -1.22 -23.34
C LYS A 76 -21.79 -1.95 -22.06
N TYR A 77 -20.62 -2.61 -22.08
CA TYR A 77 -20.10 -3.30 -20.90
C TYR A 77 -19.83 -2.36 -19.72
N LEU A 78 -19.22 -1.22 -20.00
CA LEU A 78 -18.94 -0.22 -18.98
C LEU A 78 -20.22 0.42 -18.44
N ALA A 79 -21.25 0.62 -19.27
CA ALA A 79 -22.56 1.11 -18.82
C ALA A 79 -23.21 0.14 -17.84
N VAL A 80 -23.26 -1.16 -18.18
CA VAL A 80 -23.80 -2.21 -17.30
C VAL A 80 -23.06 -2.22 -15.96
N ALA A 81 -21.73 -2.17 -15.97
CA ALA A 81 -20.95 -2.17 -14.72
C ALA A 81 -21.14 -0.87 -13.91
N ASN A 82 -21.28 0.28 -14.56
CA ASN A 82 -21.47 1.59 -13.92
C ASN A 82 -22.81 1.67 -13.18
N GLU A 83 -23.86 0.95 -13.60
CA GLU A 83 -25.13 0.86 -12.86
C GLU A 83 -24.96 0.38 -11.41
N TYR A 84 -23.89 -0.37 -11.12
CA TYR A 84 -23.59 -0.90 -9.79
C TYR A 84 -22.62 -0.03 -9.00
N ILE A 85 -21.93 0.91 -9.64
CA ILE A 85 -21.02 1.82 -8.96
C ILE A 85 -21.87 2.87 -8.25
N THR A 86 -21.69 3.00 -6.94
CA THR A 86 -22.35 4.07 -6.19
C THR A 86 -21.66 5.40 -6.49
N PRO A 87 -22.33 6.43 -7.00
CA PRO A 87 -21.72 7.75 -7.14
C PRO A 87 -21.33 8.29 -5.76
N ALA A 88 -20.15 8.88 -5.63
CA ALA A 88 -19.66 9.45 -4.36
C ALA A 88 -20.58 10.53 -3.74
N TRP A 89 -21.61 11.00 -4.47
CA TRP A 89 -22.58 12.00 -4.04
C TRP A 89 -23.95 11.42 -3.59
N SER A 90 -24.22 10.11 -3.75
CA SER A 90 -25.54 9.54 -3.45
C SER A 90 -25.79 9.21 -1.97
N THR A 91 -24.99 9.75 -1.05
CA THR A 91 -25.09 9.51 0.41
C THR A 91 -26.18 10.36 1.09
N LEU A 92 -27.28 10.68 0.40
CA LEU A 92 -28.47 11.29 1.01
C LEU A 92 -29.67 10.38 0.77
N VAL A 93 -29.76 9.35 1.61
CA VAL A 93 -30.98 8.56 1.77
C VAL A 93 -31.86 9.32 2.77
N GLY A 94 -32.79 10.13 2.26
CA GLY A 94 -33.86 10.70 3.06
C GLY A 94 -34.99 9.69 3.24
N TYR A 95 -35.53 9.59 4.45
CA TYR A 95 -36.67 8.73 4.80
C TYR A 95 -37.82 9.60 5.35
N SER A 96 -39.06 9.37 4.93
CA SER A 96 -40.25 10.00 5.52
C SER A 96 -41.28 8.96 5.96
N ARG A 97 -41.85 9.12 7.17
CA ARG A 97 -42.99 8.31 7.65
C ARG A 97 -44.30 8.77 7.03
N LEU A 98 -44.96 7.87 6.30
CA LEU A 98 -46.40 7.91 6.07
C LEU A 98 -47.01 6.71 6.83
N GLY A 99 -47.58 6.98 8.00
CA GLY A 99 -48.08 5.94 8.90
C GLY A 99 -46.99 4.94 9.32
N ASP A 100 -47.32 3.65 9.33
CA ASP A 100 -46.44 2.55 9.78
C ASP A 100 -45.43 2.05 8.71
N LYS A 101 -45.39 2.62 7.51
CA LYS A 101 -44.51 2.16 6.43
C LYS A 101 -43.31 3.08 6.22
N LYS A 102 -42.13 2.46 6.04
CA LYS A 102 -40.90 3.15 5.64
C LYS A 102 -40.73 3.26 4.12
N ILE A 103 -40.98 4.45 3.54
CA ILE A 103 -40.67 4.86 2.16
C ILE A 103 -39.33 5.60 2.07
N PHE A 104 -38.37 5.02 1.36
CA PHE A 104 -37.06 5.61 1.06
C PHE A 104 -37.09 6.40 -0.25
N PHE A 105 -36.47 7.60 -0.28
CA PHE A 105 -36.32 8.40 -1.50
C PHE A 105 -34.86 8.44 -1.96
N GLN A 106 -34.65 8.27 -3.27
CA GLN A 106 -33.36 8.49 -3.93
C GLN A 106 -33.49 9.69 -4.87
N PHE A 107 -32.83 10.80 -4.54
CA PHE A 107 -32.79 11.97 -5.42
C PHE A 107 -31.67 11.79 -6.45
N ILE A 108 -32.01 11.53 -7.71
CA ILE A 108 -31.07 11.59 -8.83
C ILE A 108 -31.12 13.00 -9.42
N HIS A 109 -30.13 13.84 -9.11
CA HIS A 109 -29.97 15.12 -9.78
C HIS A 109 -29.12 14.92 -11.04
N ASN A 110 -29.78 14.66 -12.18
CA ASN A 110 -29.09 14.60 -13.46
C ASN A 110 -29.01 16.02 -14.07
N LYS A 111 -27.80 16.53 -14.33
CA LYS A 111 -27.57 17.91 -14.80
C LYS A 111 -27.98 18.17 -16.27
N HIS A 112 -28.61 17.20 -16.94
CA HIS A 112 -28.93 17.27 -18.37
C HIS A 112 -30.41 17.01 -18.76
N GLN A 113 -31.37 17.10 -17.83
CA GLN A 113 -32.80 17.10 -18.19
C GLN A 113 -33.56 18.30 -17.63
N LYS A 114 -34.01 19.19 -18.52
CA LYS A 114 -35.03 20.21 -18.24
C LYS A 114 -36.41 19.57 -18.25
N SER A 115 -36.79 18.85 -17.19
CA SER A 115 -38.17 18.59 -16.74
C SER A 115 -38.19 17.42 -15.77
N ALA A 116 -38.70 17.64 -14.57
CA ALA A 116 -38.94 16.58 -13.60
C ALA A 116 -40.25 15.85 -13.97
N GLU A 117 -40.17 14.66 -14.57
CA GLU A 117 -41.28 13.72 -14.61
C GLU A 117 -41.12 12.70 -13.47
N VAL A 118 -42.04 12.75 -12.51
CA VAL A 118 -42.19 11.72 -11.48
C VAL A 118 -42.92 10.54 -12.12
N LYS A 119 -42.17 9.53 -12.58
CA LYS A 119 -42.77 8.23 -12.94
C LYS A 119 -42.82 7.34 -11.71
N SER A 120 -44.03 7.15 -11.18
CA SER A 120 -44.29 6.11 -10.18
C SER A 120 -44.27 4.75 -10.87
N GLN A 121 -43.24 3.96 -10.62
CA GLN A 121 -43.27 2.53 -10.90
C GLN A 121 -42.88 1.79 -9.63
N CYS A 122 -43.91 1.25 -8.98
CA CYS A 122 -43.78 0.27 -7.91
C CYS A 122 -43.90 -1.10 -8.56
N SER A 123 -42.80 -1.85 -8.56
CA SER A 123 -42.82 -3.30 -8.74
C SER A 123 -41.52 -3.89 -8.18
N ASP A 124 -41.68 -4.63 -7.09
CA ASP A 124 -41.03 -5.86 -6.66
C ASP A 124 -39.50 -6.03 -6.70
N GLU A 125 -39.03 -6.64 -5.61
CA GLU A 125 -37.68 -7.08 -5.28
C GLU A 125 -36.65 -5.99 -4.92
N THR A 126 -36.43 -5.88 -3.62
CA THR A 126 -35.35 -5.16 -2.95
C THR A 126 -33.98 -5.48 -3.59
N LYS A 127 -33.55 -4.68 -4.59
CA LYS A 127 -32.15 -4.63 -5.02
C LYS A 127 -31.32 -4.27 -3.77
N ILE A 128 -30.70 -5.26 -3.16
CA ILE A 128 -29.73 -5.06 -2.10
C ILE A 128 -28.58 -4.29 -2.74
N ALA A 129 -28.57 -2.96 -2.60
CA ALA A 129 -27.53 -2.09 -3.10
C ALA A 129 -26.23 -2.38 -2.32
N ARG A 130 -25.54 -3.45 -2.70
CA ARG A 130 -24.18 -3.75 -2.25
C ARG A 130 -23.25 -2.73 -2.91
N HIS A 131 -22.46 -2.07 -2.08
CA HIS A 131 -21.55 -1.00 -2.51
C HIS A 131 -20.41 -1.61 -3.34
N ILE A 132 -20.33 -1.29 -4.64
CA ILE A 132 -19.16 -1.57 -5.51
C ILE A 132 -18.34 -0.29 -5.63
N GLN A 133 -17.03 -0.37 -5.41
CA GLN A 133 -16.15 0.81 -5.28
C GLN A 133 -15.49 1.24 -6.59
N GLY A 134 -15.50 0.40 -7.63
CA GLY A 134 -14.93 0.77 -8.91
C GLY A 134 -14.91 -0.37 -9.94
N ILE A 135 -14.53 0.01 -11.16
CA ILE A 135 -14.24 -0.92 -12.25
C ILE A 135 -12.74 -1.02 -12.44
N ARG A 136 -12.27 -2.24 -12.67
CA ARG A 136 -10.91 -2.53 -13.12
C ARG A 136 -10.93 -3.26 -14.45
N LEU A 137 -9.93 -3.04 -15.29
CA LEU A 137 -9.81 -3.73 -16.57
C LEU A 137 -8.37 -4.08 -16.93
N SER A 138 -8.20 -5.12 -17.74
CA SER A 138 -6.91 -5.50 -18.32
C SER A 138 -6.85 -5.20 -19.82
N THR A 139 -5.75 -4.60 -20.27
CA THR A 139 -5.57 -4.26 -21.68
C THR A 139 -4.10 -4.28 -22.13
N ARG A 140 -3.86 -4.01 -23.42
CA ARG A 140 -2.53 -3.91 -24.00
C ARG A 140 -1.98 -2.48 -23.83
N PRO A 141 -0.67 -2.32 -23.56
CA PRO A 141 -0.02 -1.01 -23.53
C PRO A 141 -0.29 -0.15 -24.77
N ASP A 142 -0.19 -0.74 -25.95
CA ASP A 142 -0.35 -0.08 -27.26
C ASP A 142 -1.80 0.34 -27.59
N TYR A 143 -2.78 -0.01 -26.74
CA TYR A 143 -4.18 0.40 -26.90
C TYR A 143 -4.58 1.57 -26.00
N ILE A 144 -3.63 2.12 -25.24
CA ILE A 144 -3.88 3.26 -24.38
C ILE A 144 -3.59 4.56 -25.13
N ASP A 145 -4.61 5.38 -25.26
CA ASP A 145 -4.48 6.79 -25.65
C ASP A 145 -5.36 7.69 -24.77
N ILE A 146 -5.26 9.01 -24.97
CA ILE A 146 -6.02 9.98 -24.17
C ILE A 146 -7.54 9.87 -24.36
N LYS A 147 -8.02 9.42 -25.53
CA LYS A 147 -9.46 9.24 -25.81
C LYS A 147 -10.00 8.03 -25.05
N VAL A 148 -9.23 6.93 -25.05
CA VAL A 148 -9.52 5.73 -24.26
C VAL A 148 -9.58 6.09 -22.78
N LEU A 149 -8.56 6.76 -22.24
CA LEU A 149 -8.52 7.13 -20.82
C LEU A 149 -9.69 8.04 -20.42
N LYS A 150 -10.07 9.01 -21.26
CA LYS A 150 -11.26 9.85 -21.03
C LYS A 150 -12.54 9.01 -20.98
N ARG A 151 -12.73 8.10 -21.94
CA ARG A 151 -13.88 7.18 -21.97
C ARG A 151 -13.93 6.34 -20.69
N LEU A 152 -12.83 5.68 -20.32
CA LEU A 152 -12.77 4.85 -19.12
C LEU A 152 -13.10 5.65 -17.84
N LYS A 153 -12.62 6.90 -17.74
CA LYS A 153 -12.92 7.78 -16.61
C LYS A 153 -14.41 8.09 -16.50
N CYS A 154 -15.10 8.33 -17.63
CA CYS A 154 -16.55 8.61 -17.65
C CYS A 154 -17.40 7.48 -17.08
N TYR A 155 -16.92 6.24 -17.11
CA TYR A 155 -17.63 5.08 -16.60
C TYR A 155 -17.19 4.60 -15.21
N GLY A 156 -16.35 5.37 -14.49
CA GLY A 156 -15.95 5.02 -13.13
C GLY A 156 -14.89 3.93 -13.04
N VAL A 157 -14.09 3.73 -14.11
CA VAL A 157 -12.89 2.90 -14.04
C VAL A 157 -11.89 3.53 -13.07
N THR A 158 -11.40 2.72 -12.14
CA THR A 158 -10.43 3.13 -11.10
C THR A 158 -9.05 2.55 -11.35
N THR A 159 -8.98 1.35 -11.93
CA THR A 159 -7.72 0.60 -12.10
C THR A 159 -7.56 0.07 -13.53
N ILE A 160 -6.39 0.30 -14.12
CA ILE A 160 -6.02 -0.22 -15.45
C ILE A 160 -4.81 -1.12 -15.29
N GLU A 161 -4.92 -2.35 -15.78
CA GLU A 161 -3.82 -3.31 -15.82
C GLU A 161 -3.29 -3.50 -17.22
N LEU A 162 -1.98 -3.28 -17.39
CA LEU A 162 -1.30 -3.54 -18.66
C LEU A 162 -0.67 -4.93 -18.64
N GLY A 163 -0.87 -5.67 -19.72
CA GLY A 163 -0.10 -6.88 -20.01
C GLY A 163 1.30 -6.51 -20.48
N ALA A 164 2.21 -6.13 -19.57
CA ALA A 164 3.61 -5.87 -19.93
C ALA A 164 4.35 -7.19 -20.26
N GLN A 165 4.11 -8.23 -19.45
CA GLN A 165 4.76 -9.55 -19.48
C GLN A 165 6.25 -9.50 -19.15
N SER A 166 7.02 -8.69 -19.86
CA SER A 166 8.44 -8.42 -19.60
C SER A 166 8.73 -6.93 -19.79
N LEU A 167 9.76 -6.44 -19.14
CA LEU A 167 10.34 -5.11 -19.39
C LEU A 167 11.75 -5.26 -19.98
N ASP A 168 11.89 -6.21 -20.91
CA ASP A 168 13.07 -6.50 -21.70
C ASP A 168 12.64 -6.72 -23.16
N ASP A 169 13.12 -5.90 -24.09
CA ASP A 169 12.66 -5.90 -25.50
C ASP A 169 13.02 -7.21 -26.23
N GLU A 170 14.12 -7.87 -25.88
CA GLU A 170 14.49 -9.16 -26.46
C GLU A 170 13.48 -10.24 -26.05
N VAL A 171 13.12 -10.30 -24.76
CA VAL A 171 12.11 -11.25 -24.26
C VAL A 171 10.76 -11.00 -24.92
N LEU A 172 10.34 -9.73 -25.06
CA LEU A 172 9.09 -9.36 -25.73
C LEU A 172 9.09 -9.80 -27.20
N LEU A 173 10.17 -9.52 -27.93
CA LEU A 173 10.34 -9.90 -29.33
C LEU A 173 10.29 -11.41 -29.52
N LEU A 174 11.10 -12.16 -28.75
CA LEU A 174 11.15 -13.63 -28.81
C LEU A 174 9.83 -14.29 -28.40
N SER A 175 9.01 -13.59 -27.63
CA SER A 175 7.67 -14.03 -27.22
C SER A 175 6.57 -13.67 -28.21
N GLY A 176 6.90 -13.00 -29.33
CA GLY A 176 5.93 -12.52 -30.31
C GLY A 176 4.99 -11.44 -29.76
N ARG A 177 5.46 -10.63 -28.80
CA ARG A 177 4.68 -9.47 -28.31
C ARG A 177 4.71 -8.36 -29.35
N GLY A 178 3.54 -7.82 -29.66
CA GLY A 178 3.39 -6.73 -30.63
C GLY A 178 3.55 -5.33 -30.04
N HIS A 179 4.29 -5.18 -28.94
CA HIS A 179 4.62 -3.90 -28.33
C HIS A 179 6.02 -3.95 -27.73
N THR A 180 6.59 -2.77 -27.54
CA THR A 180 7.91 -2.54 -26.96
C THR A 180 7.80 -2.18 -25.48
N VAL A 181 8.94 -2.21 -24.81
CA VAL A 181 9.10 -1.64 -23.48
C VAL A 181 8.66 -0.17 -23.43
N ALA A 182 9.01 0.63 -24.45
CA ALA A 182 8.67 2.04 -24.50
C ALA A 182 7.15 2.28 -24.56
N ASP A 183 6.40 1.39 -25.20
CA ASP A 183 4.93 1.45 -25.21
C ASP A 183 4.35 1.26 -23.80
N VAL A 184 4.94 0.34 -23.01
CA VAL A 184 4.57 0.12 -21.60
C VAL A 184 4.83 1.37 -20.77
N GLU A 185 6.00 1.99 -20.90
CA GLU A 185 6.36 3.18 -20.13
C GLU A 185 5.46 4.38 -20.45
N ARG A 186 5.19 4.62 -21.75
CA ARG A 186 4.27 5.69 -22.16
C ARG A 186 2.86 5.45 -21.61
N ALA A 187 2.33 4.24 -21.76
CA ALA A 187 0.99 3.91 -21.27
C ALA A 187 0.91 4.01 -19.74
N ALA A 188 1.94 3.56 -19.01
CA ALA A 188 2.04 3.69 -17.56
C ALA A 188 1.97 5.16 -17.11
N SER A 189 2.77 6.04 -17.73
CA SER A 189 2.72 7.49 -17.45
C SER A 189 1.33 8.05 -17.68
N MET A 190 0.72 7.80 -18.85
CA MET A 190 -0.59 8.33 -19.19
C MET A 190 -1.70 7.87 -18.23
N ILE A 191 -1.65 6.62 -17.77
CA ILE A 191 -2.59 6.06 -16.79
C ILE A 191 -2.45 6.79 -15.44
N LEU A 192 -1.22 6.97 -14.95
CA LEU A 192 -0.96 7.64 -13.69
C LEU A 192 -1.32 9.14 -13.75
N ASP A 193 -0.94 9.82 -14.81
CA ASP A 193 -1.25 11.24 -15.04
C ASP A 193 -2.77 11.50 -15.13
N SER A 194 -3.52 10.51 -15.60
CA SER A 194 -4.99 10.55 -15.64
C SER A 194 -5.67 10.13 -14.32
N GLY A 195 -4.87 9.87 -13.28
CA GLY A 195 -5.32 9.56 -11.92
C GLY A 195 -5.99 8.19 -11.80
N PHE A 196 -5.56 7.20 -12.57
CA PHE A 196 -5.93 5.79 -12.38
C PHE A 196 -4.88 5.06 -11.54
N ALA A 197 -5.29 3.98 -10.87
CA ALA A 197 -4.34 3.02 -10.32
C ALA A 197 -3.77 2.16 -11.45
N LEU A 198 -2.44 2.09 -11.54
CA LEU A 198 -1.74 1.25 -12.50
C LEU A 198 -1.49 -0.16 -11.94
N GLY A 199 -1.75 -1.19 -12.75
CA GLY A 199 -1.21 -2.53 -12.53
C GLY A 199 -0.40 -3.01 -13.73
N LEU A 200 0.70 -3.72 -13.49
CA LEU A 200 1.53 -4.30 -14.55
C LEU A 200 1.65 -5.81 -14.35
N GLN A 201 1.21 -6.58 -15.34
CA GLN A 201 1.31 -8.04 -15.33
C GLN A 201 2.69 -8.46 -15.83
N MET A 202 3.29 -9.46 -15.20
CA MET A 202 4.56 -10.05 -15.63
C MET A 202 4.46 -11.57 -15.78
N MET A 203 5.32 -12.10 -16.64
CA MET A 203 5.55 -13.53 -16.83
C MET A 203 7.01 -13.86 -16.53
N THR A 204 7.27 -15.07 -16.05
CA THR A 204 8.64 -15.58 -15.85
C THR A 204 8.89 -16.78 -16.75
N GLY A 205 10.14 -16.97 -17.15
CA GLY A 205 10.55 -18.12 -17.97
C GLY A 205 10.05 -18.04 -19.41
N LEU A 206 9.78 -16.83 -19.93
CA LEU A 206 9.53 -16.64 -21.36
C LEU A 206 10.81 -16.92 -22.18
N PRO A 207 10.73 -17.20 -23.49
CA PRO A 207 11.94 -17.34 -24.30
C PRO A 207 12.85 -16.11 -24.23
N GLY A 208 14.13 -16.35 -23.90
CA GLY A 208 15.14 -15.30 -23.68
C GLY A 208 15.12 -14.67 -22.27
N ASP A 209 14.20 -15.09 -21.40
CA ASP A 209 14.12 -14.62 -20.01
C ASP A 209 15.10 -15.39 -19.11
N THR A 210 15.59 -14.70 -18.08
CA THR A 210 16.47 -15.26 -17.04
C THR A 210 15.99 -14.78 -15.66
N PRO A 211 16.39 -15.42 -14.55
CA PRO A 211 16.07 -14.93 -13.21
C PRO A 211 16.41 -13.45 -13.01
N GLU A 212 17.56 -13.00 -13.54
CA GLU A 212 18.03 -11.62 -13.45
C GLU A 212 17.12 -10.66 -14.23
N LYS A 213 16.73 -11.02 -15.47
CA LYS A 213 15.80 -10.22 -16.28
C LYS A 213 14.41 -10.16 -15.65
N SER A 214 13.93 -11.25 -15.08
CA SER A 214 12.68 -11.30 -14.30
C SER A 214 12.73 -10.40 -13.06
N GLN A 215 13.83 -10.42 -12.30
CA GLN A 215 14.03 -9.54 -11.15
C GLN A 215 14.13 -8.06 -11.58
N GLN A 216 14.81 -7.77 -12.69
CA GLN A 216 14.89 -6.42 -13.26
C GLN A 216 13.52 -5.92 -13.72
N THR A 217 12.72 -6.78 -14.35
CA THR A 217 11.33 -6.48 -14.71
C THR A 217 10.50 -6.13 -13.47
N ALA A 218 10.63 -6.90 -12.38
CA ALA A 218 9.93 -6.59 -11.14
C ALA A 218 10.35 -5.24 -10.53
N ARG A 219 11.65 -4.91 -10.52
CA ARG A 219 12.14 -3.59 -10.07
C ARG A 219 11.58 -2.46 -10.91
N ARG A 220 11.60 -2.59 -12.23
CA ARG A 220 11.03 -1.59 -13.13
C ARG A 220 9.51 -1.43 -12.96
N ILE A 221 8.77 -2.51 -12.69
CA ILE A 221 7.34 -2.40 -12.37
C ILE A 221 7.10 -1.51 -11.13
N VAL A 222 7.96 -1.61 -10.11
CA VAL A 222 7.93 -0.74 -8.92
C VAL A 222 8.24 0.71 -9.31
N GLU A 223 9.30 0.93 -10.10
CA GLU A 223 9.75 2.25 -10.55
C GLU A 223 8.71 2.99 -11.40
N LEU A 224 7.98 2.26 -12.24
CA LEU A 224 6.88 2.78 -13.07
C LEU A 224 5.62 3.13 -12.27
N GLY A 225 5.63 3.00 -10.94
CA GLY A 225 4.54 3.44 -10.07
C GLY A 225 3.32 2.50 -10.05
N ALA A 226 3.49 1.23 -10.43
CA ALA A 226 2.41 0.26 -10.34
C ALA A 226 1.98 0.07 -8.88
N THR A 227 0.67 0.04 -8.62
CA THR A 227 0.11 -0.24 -7.29
C THR A 227 -0.12 -1.74 -7.07
N CYS A 228 -0.19 -2.50 -8.16
CA CYS A 228 -0.39 -3.94 -8.14
C CYS A 228 0.25 -4.67 -9.32
N THR A 229 0.44 -5.99 -9.18
CA THR A 229 1.02 -6.86 -10.21
C THR A 229 0.43 -8.27 -10.14
N ARG A 230 0.67 -9.04 -11.21
CA ARG A 230 0.43 -10.49 -11.28
C ARG A 230 1.65 -11.16 -11.87
N ILE A 231 2.02 -12.31 -11.30
CA ILE A 231 3.18 -13.09 -11.71
C ILE A 231 2.68 -14.41 -12.29
N TYR A 232 3.01 -14.66 -13.56
CA TYR A 232 2.59 -15.85 -14.29
C TYR A 232 3.81 -16.61 -14.82
N PRO A 233 4.25 -17.69 -14.14
CA PRO A 233 5.22 -18.61 -14.71
C PRO A 233 4.73 -19.19 -16.05
N THR A 234 5.61 -19.21 -17.05
CA THR A 234 5.26 -19.60 -18.42
C THR A 234 4.98 -21.09 -18.52
N LEU A 235 3.84 -21.45 -19.08
CA LEU A 235 3.41 -22.83 -19.31
C LEU A 235 3.40 -23.14 -20.81
N VAL A 236 3.69 -24.39 -21.17
CA VAL A 236 3.54 -24.91 -22.53
C VAL A 236 2.12 -25.45 -22.67
N ILE A 237 1.29 -24.71 -23.42
CA ILE A 237 -0.10 -25.07 -23.68
C ILE A 237 -0.22 -25.68 -25.08
N ARG A 238 -1.10 -26.68 -25.22
CA ARG A 238 -1.38 -27.34 -26.49
C ARG A 238 -1.85 -26.34 -27.55
N GLY A 239 -1.39 -26.52 -28.78
CA GLY A 239 -1.74 -25.69 -29.93
C GLY A 239 -1.07 -24.31 -29.95
N THR A 240 -0.04 -24.10 -29.15
CA THR A 240 0.75 -22.86 -29.14
C THR A 240 2.05 -23.02 -29.92
N GLU A 241 2.63 -21.93 -30.41
CA GLU A 241 3.99 -21.97 -30.99
C GLU A 241 5.02 -22.43 -29.96
N LEU A 242 4.80 -22.14 -28.67
CA LEU A 242 5.65 -22.60 -27.59
C LEU A 242 5.65 -24.13 -27.45
N GLU A 243 4.55 -24.83 -27.78
CA GLU A 243 4.54 -26.29 -27.88
C GLU A 243 5.52 -26.78 -28.96
N LEU A 244 5.49 -26.17 -30.15
CA LEU A 244 6.36 -26.56 -31.26
C LEU A 244 7.83 -26.38 -30.90
N ARG A 245 8.17 -25.24 -30.28
CA ARG A 245 9.53 -24.97 -29.79
C ARG A 245 9.96 -25.93 -28.70
N TRP A 246 9.08 -26.24 -27.75
CA TRP A 246 9.36 -27.22 -26.70
C TRP A 246 9.63 -28.61 -27.27
N ARG A 247 8.80 -29.10 -28.21
CA ARG A 247 8.98 -30.41 -28.85
C ARG A 247 10.27 -30.51 -29.67
N LYS A 248 10.73 -29.39 -30.26
CA LYS A 248 12.00 -29.31 -30.99
C LYS A 248 13.22 -29.20 -30.07
N GLY A 249 13.04 -28.87 -28.80
CA GLY A 249 14.12 -28.60 -27.86
C GLY A 249 14.62 -27.15 -27.83
N ASP A 250 14.00 -26.25 -28.60
CA ASP A 250 14.35 -24.83 -28.72
C ASP A 250 13.85 -23.97 -27.53
N TYR A 251 13.08 -24.59 -26.62
CA TYR A 251 12.58 -23.98 -25.40
C TYR A 251 12.42 -25.05 -24.32
N GLN A 252 12.90 -24.76 -23.11
CA GLN A 252 12.64 -25.57 -21.93
C GLN A 252 11.96 -24.69 -20.88
N PRO A 253 10.76 -25.07 -20.39
CA PRO A 253 10.12 -24.32 -19.33
C PRO A 253 10.86 -24.53 -18.01
N GLN A 254 10.69 -23.57 -17.08
CA GLN A 254 11.18 -23.71 -15.72
C GLN A 254 10.61 -24.97 -15.06
N SER A 255 11.41 -25.64 -14.24
CA SER A 255 10.88 -26.61 -13.28
C SER A 255 9.99 -25.90 -12.25
N LEU A 256 9.12 -26.68 -11.60
CA LEU A 256 8.28 -26.15 -10.51
C LEU A 256 9.12 -25.50 -9.40
N ARG A 257 10.28 -26.10 -9.07
CA ARG A 257 11.18 -25.58 -8.03
C ARG A 257 11.79 -24.24 -8.47
N GLU A 258 12.39 -24.16 -9.65
CA GLU A 258 13.00 -22.90 -10.14
C GLU A 258 11.99 -21.76 -10.18
N ALA A 259 10.76 -22.02 -10.63
CA ALA A 259 9.71 -21.01 -10.66
C ALA A 259 9.27 -20.58 -9.25
N VAL A 260 9.20 -21.53 -8.30
CA VAL A 260 8.89 -21.25 -6.89
C VAL A 260 9.95 -20.37 -6.23
N GLU A 261 11.23 -20.69 -6.45
CA GLU A 261 12.37 -19.93 -5.92
C GLU A 261 12.40 -18.52 -6.51
N LEU A 262 12.33 -18.39 -7.84
CA LEU A 262 12.27 -17.08 -8.50
C LEU A 262 11.08 -16.26 -8.00
N CYS A 263 9.88 -16.83 -7.95
CA CYS A 263 8.70 -16.11 -7.48
C CYS A 263 8.83 -15.68 -6.01
N ALA A 264 9.58 -16.40 -5.18
CA ALA A 264 9.81 -16.00 -3.80
C ALA A 264 10.63 -14.71 -3.70
N ASP A 265 11.65 -14.57 -4.55
CA ASP A 265 12.45 -13.35 -4.68
C ASP A 265 11.62 -12.19 -5.25
N LEU A 266 10.83 -12.45 -6.30
CA LEU A 266 9.95 -11.44 -6.90
C LEU A 266 8.92 -10.93 -5.88
N LEU A 267 8.36 -11.81 -5.04
CA LEU A 267 7.47 -11.41 -3.95
C LEU A 267 8.16 -10.46 -2.97
N ASP A 268 9.45 -10.63 -2.68
CA ASP A 268 10.19 -9.69 -1.82
C ASP A 268 10.40 -8.35 -2.52
N ILE A 269 10.78 -8.35 -3.80
CA ILE A 269 10.94 -7.11 -4.59
C ILE A 269 9.63 -6.30 -4.57
N PHE A 270 8.49 -6.94 -4.84
CA PHE A 270 7.20 -6.26 -4.84
C PHE A 270 6.74 -5.83 -3.44
N SER A 271 6.94 -6.68 -2.43
CA SER A 271 6.63 -6.34 -1.03
C SER A 271 7.44 -5.12 -0.57
N LEU A 272 8.74 -5.11 -0.84
CA LEU A 272 9.64 -3.98 -0.58
C LEU A 272 9.31 -2.76 -1.45
N GLY A 273 8.75 -2.95 -2.64
CA GLY A 273 8.29 -1.87 -3.52
C GLY A 273 6.94 -1.27 -3.13
N GLY A 274 6.21 -1.88 -2.18
CA GLY A 274 4.84 -1.47 -1.85
C GLY A 274 3.81 -1.85 -2.93
N VAL A 275 4.17 -2.77 -3.84
CA VAL A 275 3.32 -3.23 -4.94
C VAL A 275 2.56 -4.47 -4.50
N LYS A 276 1.23 -4.43 -4.58
CA LYS A 276 0.40 -5.57 -4.18
C LYS A 276 0.44 -6.66 -5.26
N VAL A 277 1.00 -7.82 -4.93
CA VAL A 277 0.91 -9.02 -5.79
C VAL A 277 -0.47 -9.65 -5.63
N ILE A 278 -1.33 -9.42 -6.63
CA ILE A 278 -2.71 -9.90 -6.66
C ILE A 278 -2.72 -11.41 -6.87
N ARG A 279 -1.83 -11.91 -7.74
CA ARG A 279 -1.80 -13.31 -8.15
C ARG A 279 -0.37 -13.79 -8.42
N VAL A 280 -0.12 -15.06 -8.07
CA VAL A 280 1.08 -15.81 -8.44
C VAL A 280 0.61 -17.17 -8.96
N GLY A 281 0.96 -17.51 -10.20
CA GLY A 281 0.47 -18.70 -10.88
C GLY A 281 -0.84 -18.48 -11.65
N LEU A 282 -1.12 -19.39 -12.58
CA LEU A 282 -2.29 -19.31 -13.46
C LEU A 282 -3.60 -19.72 -12.74
N HIS A 283 -4.75 -19.31 -13.27
CA HIS A 283 -6.01 -19.91 -12.84
C HIS A 283 -6.18 -21.26 -13.50
N PRO A 284 -6.49 -22.33 -12.75
CA PRO A 284 -6.84 -23.59 -13.38
C PRO A 284 -8.13 -23.41 -14.21
N SER A 285 -8.06 -23.64 -15.52
CA SER A 285 -9.23 -24.03 -16.32
C SER A 285 -9.40 -25.56 -16.22
N GLU A 286 -10.58 -26.09 -16.56
CA GLU A 286 -10.82 -27.55 -16.53
C GLU A 286 -9.78 -28.32 -17.37
N GLY A 287 -9.45 -27.82 -18.57
CA GLY A 287 -8.46 -28.42 -19.46
C GLY A 287 -7.01 -28.35 -18.96
N ILE A 288 -6.70 -27.42 -18.06
CA ILE A 288 -5.40 -27.37 -17.36
C ILE A 288 -5.37 -28.37 -16.20
N LEU A 289 -6.49 -28.57 -15.49
CA LEU A 289 -6.56 -29.47 -14.34
C LEU A 289 -6.55 -30.95 -14.76
N ASP A 290 -7.23 -31.30 -15.85
CA ASP A 290 -7.30 -32.67 -16.34
C ASP A 290 -6.09 -33.07 -17.21
N GLY A 291 -5.18 -32.12 -17.49
CA GLY A 291 -3.96 -32.33 -18.26
C GLY A 291 -4.17 -32.44 -19.77
N SER A 292 -5.38 -32.19 -20.28
CA SER A 292 -5.67 -32.25 -21.71
C SER A 292 -4.97 -31.11 -22.49
N GLU A 293 -4.83 -29.94 -21.87
CA GLU A 293 -4.30 -28.72 -22.51
C GLU A 293 -2.89 -28.32 -22.04
N LEU A 294 -2.52 -28.66 -20.80
CA LEU A 294 -1.19 -28.36 -20.25
C LEU A 294 -0.19 -29.45 -20.63
N LEU A 295 0.86 -29.10 -21.36
CA LEU A 295 1.88 -30.05 -21.83
C LEU A 295 3.14 -30.06 -20.98
N ALA A 296 3.60 -28.89 -20.51
CA ALA A 296 4.79 -28.76 -19.68
C ALA A 296 4.83 -27.42 -18.92
N GLY A 297 5.69 -27.35 -17.91
CA GLY A 297 6.00 -26.14 -17.16
C GLY A 297 5.52 -26.15 -15.70
N PRO A 298 5.82 -25.07 -14.94
CA PRO A 298 5.69 -25.04 -13.49
C PRO A 298 4.25 -24.73 -13.04
N PHE A 299 3.34 -25.68 -13.24
CA PHE A 299 1.96 -25.56 -12.79
C PHE A 299 1.72 -26.25 -11.45
N HIS A 300 0.99 -25.55 -10.57
CA HIS A 300 0.42 -26.14 -9.37
C HIS A 300 -0.84 -25.34 -8.95
N PRO A 301 -1.96 -25.98 -8.59
CA PRO A 301 -3.17 -25.25 -8.16
C PRO A 301 -2.92 -24.30 -6.98
N SER A 302 -2.09 -24.73 -6.04
CA SER A 302 -1.64 -23.95 -4.88
C SER A 302 -0.27 -23.29 -5.07
N PHE A 303 0.10 -22.87 -6.29
CA PHE A 303 1.44 -22.34 -6.57
C PHE A 303 1.91 -21.25 -5.59
N ARG A 304 1.04 -20.29 -5.26
CA ARG A 304 1.36 -19.23 -4.27
C ARG A 304 1.68 -19.80 -2.89
N GLU A 305 1.02 -20.88 -2.49
CA GLU A 305 1.29 -21.56 -1.23
C GLU A 305 2.68 -22.19 -1.23
N LEU A 306 3.06 -22.87 -2.32
CA LEU A 306 4.41 -23.41 -2.50
C LEU A 306 5.50 -22.32 -2.38
N VAL A 307 5.28 -21.16 -3.02
CA VAL A 307 6.18 -20.01 -2.91
C VAL A 307 6.31 -19.55 -1.46
N LYS A 308 5.20 -19.42 -0.72
CA LYS A 308 5.25 -19.03 0.68
C LYS A 308 5.84 -20.10 1.59
N THR A 309 5.61 -21.38 1.32
CA THR A 309 6.25 -22.51 1.99
C THR A 309 7.76 -22.45 1.84
N TYR A 310 8.26 -22.21 0.62
CA TYR A 310 9.69 -22.03 0.35
C TYR A 310 10.27 -20.83 1.12
N LYS A 311 9.57 -19.69 1.17
CA LYS A 311 10.03 -18.54 1.97
C LYS A 311 10.16 -18.87 3.46
N TRP A 312 9.27 -19.71 3.99
CA TRP A 312 9.39 -20.21 5.36
C TRP A 312 10.50 -21.25 5.50
N GLU A 313 10.69 -22.14 4.52
CA GLU A 313 11.83 -23.07 4.46
C GLU A 313 13.14 -22.30 4.66
N GLN A 314 13.37 -21.22 3.90
CA GLN A 314 14.58 -20.39 4.00
C GLN A 314 14.76 -19.75 5.38
N LYS A 315 13.68 -19.37 6.06
CA LYS A 315 13.74 -18.82 7.44
C LYS A 315 14.05 -19.88 8.48
N LEU A 316 13.63 -21.12 8.23
CA LEU A 316 13.73 -22.23 9.18
C LEU A 316 15.04 -23.01 9.04
N LEU A 317 15.64 -23.04 7.84
CA LEU A 317 16.91 -23.73 7.57
C LEU A 317 18.05 -23.35 8.54
N PRO A 318 18.29 -22.06 8.86
CA PRO A 318 19.34 -21.67 9.81
C PRO A 318 19.16 -22.24 11.23
N LEU A 319 17.93 -22.53 11.65
CA LEU A 319 17.65 -23.04 13.01
C LEU A 319 18.31 -24.40 13.25
N LYS A 320 18.49 -25.21 12.21
CA LYS A 320 19.18 -26.51 12.31
C LYS A 320 20.67 -26.35 12.67
N GLN A 321 21.27 -25.22 12.27
CA GLN A 321 22.67 -24.91 12.57
C GLN A 321 22.82 -24.24 13.95
N GLN A 322 21.79 -23.50 14.38
CA GLN A 322 21.78 -22.75 15.64
C GLN A 322 21.41 -23.58 16.86
N HIS A 323 20.84 -24.78 16.66
CA HIS A 323 20.35 -25.63 17.74
C HIS A 323 20.86 -27.08 17.60
N PRO A 324 21.17 -27.75 18.73
CA PRO A 324 21.67 -29.12 18.71
C PRO A 324 20.61 -30.10 18.18
N GLU A 325 21.10 -31.12 17.47
CA GLU A 325 20.29 -32.23 16.98
C GLU A 325 19.64 -32.99 18.16
N GLY A 326 18.41 -33.47 17.97
CA GLY A 326 17.62 -34.15 18.99
C GLY A 326 17.01 -33.23 20.06
N GLY A 327 17.21 -31.91 19.97
CA GLY A 327 16.57 -30.92 20.83
C GLY A 327 15.08 -30.70 20.52
N ASN A 328 14.42 -29.86 21.32
CA ASN A 328 13.04 -29.41 21.08
C ASN A 328 13.04 -27.97 20.59
N ILE A 329 12.13 -27.62 19.68
CA ILE A 329 11.98 -26.26 19.17
C ILE A 329 10.53 -25.80 19.17
N THR A 330 10.31 -24.54 19.55
CA THR A 330 9.02 -23.86 19.43
C THR A 330 9.20 -22.64 18.51
N ILE A 331 8.43 -22.59 17.43
CA ILE A 331 8.50 -21.56 16.40
C ILE A 331 7.28 -20.65 16.55
N PRO A 332 7.46 -19.37 16.92
CA PRO A 332 6.35 -18.43 16.99
C PRO A 332 5.90 -18.02 15.58
N VAL A 333 4.60 -18.14 15.29
CA VAL A 333 4.02 -17.80 13.99
C VAL A 333 2.70 -17.06 14.16
N THR A 334 2.39 -16.11 13.28
CA THR A 334 1.07 -15.47 13.28
C THR A 334 0.01 -16.39 12.67
N LYS A 335 -1.25 -16.23 13.07
CA LYS A 335 -2.36 -17.08 12.58
C LYS A 335 -2.44 -17.19 11.05
N ASN A 336 -2.17 -16.10 10.32
CA ASN A 336 -2.27 -16.07 8.86
C ASN A 336 -1.06 -16.71 8.14
N GLU A 337 0.06 -16.85 8.84
CA GLU A 337 1.30 -17.41 8.29
C GLU A 337 1.50 -18.88 8.69
N LEU A 338 0.72 -19.39 9.65
CA LEU A 338 0.83 -20.75 10.18
C LEU A 338 0.81 -21.84 9.09
N PRO A 339 -0.11 -21.83 8.09
CA PRO A 339 -0.11 -22.87 7.05
C PRO A 339 1.20 -22.90 6.26
N TYR A 340 1.78 -21.73 5.98
CA TYR A 340 3.02 -21.61 5.22
C TYR A 340 4.24 -22.01 6.04
N ALA A 341 4.24 -21.72 7.35
CA ALA A 341 5.29 -22.12 8.27
C ALA A 341 5.33 -23.64 8.47
N ILE A 342 4.17 -24.29 8.60
CA ILE A 342 4.05 -25.76 8.59
C ILE A 342 4.49 -26.31 7.21
N GLY A 343 4.15 -25.58 6.15
CA GLY A 343 4.48 -25.87 4.77
C GLY A 343 3.39 -26.70 4.09
N TYR A 344 3.28 -26.54 2.77
CA TYR A 344 2.46 -27.39 1.92
C TYR A 344 2.82 -28.87 2.15
N ASP A 345 1.82 -29.73 2.33
CA ASP A 345 1.97 -31.14 2.74
C ASP A 345 2.90 -31.35 3.96
N SER A 346 2.90 -30.39 4.89
CA SER A 346 3.77 -30.37 6.07
C SER A 346 5.27 -30.43 5.78
N ALA A 347 5.70 -29.99 4.58
CA ALA A 347 7.10 -30.09 4.16
C ALA A 347 8.11 -29.48 5.15
N ASN A 348 7.82 -28.28 5.68
CA ASN A 348 8.73 -27.60 6.61
C ASN A 348 8.75 -28.27 7.99
N ARG A 349 7.60 -28.73 8.48
CA ARG A 349 7.52 -29.54 9.70
C ARG A 349 8.36 -30.81 9.56
N ASN A 350 8.14 -31.58 8.48
CA ASN A 350 8.85 -32.83 8.21
C ASN A 350 10.36 -32.60 8.09
N MET A 351 10.79 -31.48 7.48
CA MET A 351 12.19 -31.08 7.41
C MET A 351 12.80 -30.86 8.81
N LEU A 352 12.07 -30.21 9.72
CA LEU A 352 12.53 -29.91 11.07
C LEU A 352 12.50 -31.15 11.98
N GLU A 353 11.49 -32.01 11.87
CA GLU A 353 11.36 -33.25 12.67
C GLU A 353 12.45 -34.28 12.35
N LYS A 354 13.17 -34.13 11.22
CA LYS A 354 14.41 -34.89 10.95
C LYS A 354 15.60 -34.46 11.82
N HIS A 355 15.56 -33.28 12.42
CA HIS A 355 16.65 -32.70 13.23
C HIS A 355 16.26 -32.54 14.71
N PHE A 356 15.01 -32.19 14.97
CA PHE A 356 14.49 -31.93 16.31
C PHE A 356 13.59 -33.08 16.77
N ARG A 357 13.70 -33.45 18.05
CA ARG A 357 12.83 -34.47 18.68
C ARG A 357 11.38 -34.00 18.78
N LYS A 358 11.15 -32.70 19.00
CA LYS A 358 9.81 -32.11 19.04
C LYS A 358 9.82 -30.75 18.32
N VAL A 359 8.87 -30.58 17.41
CA VAL A 359 8.64 -29.32 16.67
C VAL A 359 7.24 -28.80 16.94
N GLU A 360 7.16 -27.61 17.53
CA GLU A 360 5.90 -26.95 17.87
C GLU A 360 5.80 -25.59 17.18
N PHE A 361 4.67 -25.30 16.53
CA PHE A 361 4.37 -23.98 15.98
C PHE A 361 3.38 -23.28 16.90
N SER A 362 3.81 -22.23 17.59
CA SER A 362 2.98 -21.50 18.54
C SER A 362 2.35 -20.28 17.88
N VAL A 363 1.01 -20.20 17.90
CA VAL A 363 0.29 -19.06 17.32
C VAL A 363 0.40 -17.86 18.25
N ILE A 364 1.18 -16.86 17.83
CA ILE A 364 1.29 -15.59 18.52
C ILE A 364 0.30 -14.56 17.95
N ARG A 365 -0.20 -13.66 18.80
CA ARG A 365 -0.85 -12.43 18.31
C ARG A 365 0.18 -11.66 17.52
N ALA A 366 -0.23 -11.06 16.41
CA ALA A 366 0.65 -10.22 15.60
C ALA A 366 1.04 -8.98 16.40
N ASN A 367 2.05 -9.11 17.26
CA ASN A 367 2.85 -8.01 17.71
C ASN A 367 4.05 -8.03 16.76
N THR A 368 4.03 -7.18 15.74
CA THR A 368 5.01 -7.23 14.65
C THR A 368 6.45 -7.04 15.15
N GLY A 369 6.65 -6.57 16.39
CA GLY A 369 7.94 -6.09 16.89
C GLY A 369 8.48 -4.88 16.11
N LEU A 370 7.75 -4.46 15.08
CA LEU A 370 8.01 -3.27 14.30
C LEU A 370 7.45 -2.06 15.07
N PRO A 371 8.20 -0.95 15.14
CA PRO A 371 7.75 0.26 15.82
C PRO A 371 6.44 0.77 15.20
N LEU A 372 5.59 1.40 16.01
CA LEU A 372 4.48 2.20 15.50
C LEU A 372 5.06 3.55 15.03
N ILE A 373 4.73 3.94 13.82
CA ILE A 373 5.15 5.21 13.23
C ILE A 373 3.92 6.05 12.96
N ILE A 374 3.91 7.33 13.32
CA ILE A 374 2.78 8.23 13.10
C ILE A 374 3.27 9.48 12.36
N THR A 375 2.58 9.83 11.27
CA THR A 375 2.91 11.00 10.43
C THR A 375 1.66 11.52 9.70
N ASP A 376 1.76 12.68 9.06
CA ASP A 376 0.66 13.24 8.25
C ASP A 376 0.29 12.34 7.06
N LYS A 377 -1.01 12.21 6.77
CA LYS A 377 -1.50 11.55 5.55
C LYS A 377 -1.06 12.24 4.26
N ARG A 378 -0.60 13.48 4.30
CA ARG A 378 -0.08 14.26 3.16
C ARG A 378 1.41 14.05 2.91
N THR A 379 2.11 13.35 3.81
CA THR A 379 3.52 12.92 3.62
C THR A 379 3.73 12.35 2.21
N PRO A 380 4.80 12.72 1.48
CA PRO A 380 5.02 12.26 0.12
C PRO A 380 4.98 10.72 -0.01
N LEU A 381 4.41 10.20 -1.09
CA LEU A 381 4.20 8.76 -1.27
C LEU A 381 5.49 7.92 -1.12
N PRO A 382 6.65 8.34 -1.67
CA PRO A 382 7.91 7.62 -1.45
C PRO A 382 8.28 7.48 0.03
N VAL A 383 8.11 8.55 0.80
CA VAL A 383 8.36 8.59 2.25
C VAL A 383 7.39 7.67 2.98
N LYS A 384 6.09 7.70 2.62
CA LYS A 384 5.10 6.77 3.18
C LYS A 384 5.51 5.31 2.94
N ASN A 385 6.03 5.01 1.76
CA ASN A 385 6.46 3.66 1.40
C ASN A 385 7.71 3.27 2.20
N ALA A 386 8.67 4.18 2.40
CA ALA A 386 9.84 3.95 3.24
C ALA A 386 9.45 3.70 4.71
N LEU A 387 8.59 4.54 5.31
CA LEU A 387 8.13 4.38 6.69
C LEU A 387 7.39 3.06 6.92
N LYS A 388 6.56 2.62 5.97
CA LYS A 388 5.87 1.31 6.03
C LYS A 388 6.82 0.11 6.06
N LYS A 389 8.06 0.26 5.58
CA LYS A 389 9.11 -0.78 5.68
C LYS A 389 9.72 -0.81 7.07
N ILE A 390 9.82 0.35 7.72
CA ILE A 390 10.45 0.53 9.01
C ILE A 390 9.51 0.11 10.14
N GLY A 391 8.22 0.45 10.03
CA GLY A 391 7.27 0.32 11.11
C GLY A 391 5.81 0.23 10.68
N ASN A 392 4.94 -0.17 11.62
CA ASN A 392 3.51 -0.05 11.45
C ASN A 392 3.14 1.43 11.35
N THR A 393 2.84 1.93 10.15
CA THR A 393 2.62 3.37 9.96
C THR A 393 1.13 3.73 10.07
N VAL A 394 0.84 4.77 10.85
CA VAL A 394 -0.48 5.40 10.99
C VAL A 394 -0.41 6.80 10.41
N PHE A 395 -1.32 7.08 9.48
CA PHE A 395 -1.42 8.37 8.82
C PHE A 395 -2.58 9.16 9.40
N ILE A 396 -2.30 10.35 9.93
CA ILE A 396 -3.34 11.25 10.45
C ILE A 396 -3.98 11.98 9.28
N PRO A 397 -5.29 11.79 9.02
CA PRO A 397 -5.98 12.56 7.99
C PRO A 397 -6.18 14.01 8.46
N ALA A 398 -6.42 14.91 7.51
CA ALA A 398 -6.79 16.30 7.81
C ALA A 398 -7.96 16.37 8.82
N GLN A 399 -7.81 17.21 9.84
CA GLN A 399 -8.82 17.51 10.86
C GLN A 399 -9.32 18.96 10.69
N ASP A 400 -10.62 19.20 10.78
CA ASP A 400 -11.19 20.55 10.64
C ASP A 400 -11.03 21.43 11.91
N LEU A 401 -10.12 21.05 12.80
CA LEU A 401 -9.84 21.73 14.08
C LEU A 401 -8.83 22.87 13.94
N VAL A 402 -7.89 22.76 12.98
CA VAL A 402 -6.77 23.71 12.78
C VAL A 402 -6.66 24.10 11.30
N TYR A 403 -5.86 25.12 10.99
CA TYR A 403 -5.68 25.59 9.62
C TYR A 403 -4.97 24.58 8.72
N LYS A 404 -5.22 24.71 7.40
CA LYS A 404 -4.94 23.66 6.41
C LYS A 404 -3.50 23.16 6.39
N SER A 405 -2.49 24.00 6.60
CA SER A 405 -1.10 23.56 6.43
C SER A 405 -0.67 22.55 7.50
N ILE A 406 -1.28 22.53 8.69
CA ILE A 406 -0.87 21.67 9.82
C ILE A 406 -1.96 20.67 10.25
N ASN A 407 -3.08 20.60 9.52
CA ASN A 407 -4.27 19.87 9.99
C ASN A 407 -4.18 18.35 9.95
N GLY A 408 -3.08 17.79 9.46
CA GLY A 408 -2.74 16.36 9.60
C GLY A 408 -1.44 16.13 10.38
N HIS A 409 -0.80 17.17 10.92
CA HIS A 409 0.49 17.06 11.60
C HIS A 409 0.31 16.39 12.98
N PRO A 410 1.05 15.31 13.30
CA PRO A 410 0.92 14.64 14.60
C PRO A 410 1.24 15.53 15.80
N ASP A 411 2.30 16.33 15.72
CA ASP A 411 2.73 17.23 16.80
C ASP A 411 1.70 18.29 17.21
N ILE A 412 0.66 18.50 16.40
CA ILE A 412 -0.49 19.36 16.73
C ILE A 412 -1.49 18.65 17.65
N PHE A 413 -1.62 17.32 17.54
CA PHE A 413 -2.64 16.55 18.25
C PHE A 413 -2.08 15.66 19.35
N MET A 414 -0.76 15.54 19.49
CA MET A 414 -0.15 14.70 20.51
C MET A 414 1.24 15.19 20.92
N CYS A 415 1.63 14.85 22.15
CA CYS A 415 2.94 15.10 22.72
C CYS A 415 3.54 13.78 23.25
N GLU A 416 4.73 13.43 22.76
CA GLU A 416 5.46 12.21 23.12
C GLU A 416 6.41 12.44 24.29
N GLY A 417 6.44 11.49 25.23
CA GLY A 417 7.42 11.40 26.30
C GLY A 417 7.82 9.94 26.56
N ALA A 418 8.82 9.72 27.41
CA ALA A 418 9.34 8.38 27.67
C ALA A 418 8.30 7.44 28.34
N GLU A 419 7.40 8.01 29.14
CA GLU A 419 6.39 7.29 29.91
C GLU A 419 5.08 7.07 29.13
N GLY A 420 4.94 7.65 27.94
CA GLY A 420 3.71 7.55 27.17
C GLY A 420 3.45 8.71 26.23
N LEU A 421 2.21 8.81 25.76
CA LEU A 421 1.76 9.80 24.79
C LEU A 421 0.55 10.56 25.35
N VAL A 422 0.60 11.89 25.33
CA VAL A 422 -0.55 12.75 25.63
C VAL A 422 -1.26 13.05 24.31
N VAL A 423 -2.56 12.80 24.23
CA VAL A 423 -3.33 12.88 22.99
C VAL A 423 -4.54 13.80 23.13
N ALA A 424 -4.77 14.62 22.12
CA ALA A 424 -5.94 15.50 22.04
C ALA A 424 -7.26 14.73 22.12
N PRO A 425 -8.26 15.19 22.89
CA PRO A 425 -9.56 14.54 23.02
C PRO A 425 -10.28 14.28 21.69
N GLY A 426 -10.10 15.16 20.71
CA GLY A 426 -10.73 15.15 19.40
C GLY A 426 -9.99 14.35 18.34
N LEU A 427 -8.88 13.68 18.68
CA LEU A 427 -8.21 12.79 17.73
C LEU A 427 -9.17 11.65 17.32
N PRO A 428 -9.28 11.30 16.02
CA PRO A 428 -10.22 10.27 15.56
C PRO A 428 -10.10 8.94 16.32
N GLU A 429 -11.23 8.35 16.69
CA GLU A 429 -11.28 7.08 17.44
C GLU A 429 -10.57 5.92 16.73
N ALA A 430 -10.56 5.92 15.40
CA ALA A 430 -9.81 4.94 14.62
C ALA A 430 -8.28 5.02 14.86
N ILE A 431 -7.75 6.20 15.16
CA ILE A 431 -6.33 6.42 15.48
C ILE A 431 -6.07 6.07 16.93
N LYS A 432 -6.92 6.56 17.85
CA LYS A 432 -6.84 6.19 19.27
C LYS A 432 -6.90 4.68 19.48
N GLY A 433 -7.81 3.98 18.78
CA GLY A 433 -7.90 2.52 18.82
C GLY A 433 -6.61 1.82 18.38
N LYS A 434 -5.90 2.34 17.38
CA LYS A 434 -4.58 1.82 16.99
C LYS A 434 -3.52 2.09 18.06
N LEU A 435 -3.53 3.28 18.67
CA LEU A 435 -2.62 3.61 19.77
C LEU A 435 -2.83 2.69 20.97
N MET A 436 -4.09 2.45 21.36
CA MET A 436 -4.43 1.53 22.46
C MET A 436 -3.94 0.10 22.22
N THR A 437 -3.82 -0.35 20.96
CA THR A 437 -3.30 -1.70 20.65
C THR A 437 -1.80 -1.86 20.87
N THR A 438 -1.06 -0.77 21.09
CA THR A 438 0.40 -0.81 21.26
C THR A 438 0.88 -1.17 22.66
N GLY A 439 0.01 -1.00 23.67
CA GLY A 439 0.42 -1.09 25.08
C GLY A 439 1.11 0.16 25.63
N ILE A 440 1.38 1.19 24.81
CA ILE A 440 1.88 2.48 25.31
C ILE A 440 0.83 3.11 26.24
N ARG A 441 1.30 3.76 27.30
CA ARG A 441 0.43 4.54 28.17
C ARG A 441 -0.07 5.78 27.42
N ILE A 442 -1.39 5.91 27.31
CA ILE A 442 -2.05 7.06 26.69
C ILE A 442 -2.66 7.93 27.79
N TYR A 443 -2.31 9.21 27.79
CA TYR A 443 -2.95 10.24 28.58
C TYR A 443 -3.87 11.05 27.66
N THR A 444 -5.04 11.42 28.16
CA THR A 444 -5.95 12.31 27.42
C THR A 444 -5.66 13.74 27.83
N GLY A 445 -5.41 14.62 26.86
CA GLY A 445 -5.22 16.04 27.15
C GLY A 445 -6.53 16.73 27.54
N ASN A 446 -6.44 17.95 28.06
CA ASN A 446 -7.61 18.64 28.61
C ASN A 446 -8.44 19.34 27.53
N ILE A 447 -7.79 19.89 26.51
CA ILE A 447 -8.45 20.68 25.46
C ILE A 447 -7.99 20.25 24.06
N ASN A 448 -8.84 20.51 23.06
CA ASN A 448 -8.47 20.31 21.66
C ASN A 448 -7.66 21.49 21.13
N PRO A 449 -6.76 21.26 20.15
CA PRO A 449 -6.10 22.36 19.43
C PRO A 449 -7.15 23.28 18.79
N GLY A 450 -6.95 24.58 18.92
CA GLY A 450 -7.81 25.61 18.33
C GLY A 450 -7.42 25.96 16.89
N LYS A 451 -8.27 26.73 16.20
CA LYS A 451 -8.10 27.03 14.77
C LYS A 451 -6.87 27.89 14.45
N THR A 452 -6.41 28.68 15.41
CA THR A 452 -5.36 29.69 15.23
C THR A 452 -4.35 29.64 16.37
N TYR A 453 -3.19 30.25 16.17
CA TYR A 453 -2.23 30.50 17.25
C TYR A 453 -2.86 31.44 18.30
N PRO A 454 -2.62 31.25 19.61
CA PRO A 454 -1.76 30.22 20.22
C PRO A 454 -2.40 28.83 20.38
N ASP A 455 -3.73 28.73 20.36
CA ASP A 455 -4.47 27.50 20.70
C ASP A 455 -4.14 26.30 19.80
N SER A 456 -3.68 26.54 18.57
CA SER A 456 -3.23 25.47 17.66
C SER A 456 -1.91 24.81 18.06
N ALA A 457 -1.16 25.37 19.02
CA ALA A 457 0.20 24.92 19.36
C ALA A 457 0.29 24.24 20.75
N ILE A 458 -0.82 24.05 21.45
CA ILE A 458 -0.86 23.63 22.86
C ILE A 458 -0.22 22.26 23.17
N TYR A 459 -0.12 21.36 22.17
CA TYR A 459 0.53 20.04 22.29
C TYR A 459 1.98 20.01 21.77
N ASN A 460 2.47 21.11 21.19
CA ASN A 460 3.71 21.14 20.42
C ASN A 460 4.97 21.19 21.30
N ALA A 461 4.91 20.67 22.52
CA ALA A 461 6.01 20.62 23.47
C ALA A 461 7.05 19.56 23.09
N VAL A 462 8.29 19.76 23.52
CA VAL A 462 9.35 18.74 23.46
C VAL A 462 9.62 18.24 24.87
N VAL A 463 9.44 16.94 25.09
CA VAL A 463 9.71 16.27 26.36
C VAL A 463 10.97 15.42 26.22
N THR A 464 11.93 15.62 27.12
CA THR A 464 13.17 14.84 27.23
C THR A 464 13.23 14.16 28.59
N SER A 465 14.31 13.45 28.92
CA SER A 465 14.50 12.94 30.28
C SER A 465 14.68 14.04 31.33
N GLU A 466 15.14 15.23 30.93
CA GLU A 466 15.49 16.32 31.85
C GLU A 466 14.47 17.47 31.82
N TYR A 467 13.83 17.70 30.67
CA TYR A 467 13.06 18.92 30.41
C TYR A 467 11.69 18.68 29.79
N ILE A 468 10.78 19.59 30.10
CA ILE A 468 9.62 19.92 29.24
C ILE A 468 9.89 21.31 28.66
N ILE A 469 10.07 21.39 27.34
CA ILE A 469 10.41 22.62 26.62
C ILE A 469 9.20 23.05 25.81
N HIS A 470 8.62 24.21 26.15
CA HIS A 470 7.49 24.76 25.40
C HIS A 470 7.22 26.23 25.79
N ASN A 471 6.30 26.86 25.08
CA ASN A 471 5.63 28.04 25.61
C ASN A 471 4.68 27.64 26.75
N LEU A 472 5.23 27.59 27.97
CA LEU A 472 4.52 27.20 29.20
C LEU A 472 3.26 28.01 29.51
N LYS A 473 3.03 29.16 28.85
CA LYS A 473 1.79 29.94 29.00
C LYS A 473 0.62 29.32 28.25
N ILE A 474 0.88 28.44 27.28
CA ILE A 474 -0.13 27.85 26.40
C ILE A 474 -0.11 26.31 26.43
N THR A 475 0.90 25.68 27.02
CA THR A 475 0.98 24.21 27.15
C THR A 475 -0.29 23.65 27.79
N ASP A 476 -0.87 22.60 27.20
CA ASP A 476 -1.91 21.84 27.88
C ASP A 476 -1.34 21.23 29.18
N THR A 477 -1.97 21.51 30.32
CA THR A 477 -1.45 21.09 31.62
C THR A 477 -1.38 19.57 31.77
N ALA A 478 -2.15 18.80 30.99
CA ALA A 478 -2.06 17.34 30.97
C ALA A 478 -0.65 16.86 30.56
N ILE A 479 0.10 17.64 29.78
CA ILE A 479 1.50 17.33 29.43
C ILE A 479 2.40 17.42 30.65
N LEU A 480 2.22 18.45 31.48
CA LEU A 480 2.99 18.64 32.70
C LEU A 480 2.66 17.56 33.74
N GLU A 481 1.39 17.18 33.82
CA GLU A 481 0.88 16.15 34.72
C GLU A 481 1.30 14.74 34.30
N ALA A 482 1.34 14.45 32.99
CA ALA A 482 1.72 13.16 32.45
C ALA A 482 3.22 12.86 32.60
N PHE A 483 4.06 13.89 32.62
CA PHE A 483 5.53 13.77 32.62
C PHE A 483 6.18 14.52 33.79
N PRO A 484 5.85 14.19 35.05
CA PRO A 484 6.37 14.90 36.21
C PRO A 484 7.88 14.71 36.39
N GLY A 485 8.50 15.53 37.24
CA GLY A 485 9.91 15.38 37.64
C GLY A 485 10.93 15.99 36.67
N ARG A 486 10.48 16.67 35.62
CA ARG A 486 11.32 17.36 34.64
C ARG A 486 11.36 18.86 34.91
N LYS A 487 12.48 19.51 34.58
CA LYS A 487 12.59 20.97 34.64
C LYS A 487 11.78 21.60 33.49
N HIS A 488 10.89 22.53 33.81
CA HIS A 488 10.11 23.22 32.78
C HIS A 488 10.94 24.37 32.19
N LEU A 489 11.28 24.29 30.90
CA LEU A 489 11.98 25.35 30.18
C LEU A 489 10.99 26.14 29.33
N HIS A 490 10.82 27.41 29.69
CA HIS A 490 9.98 28.32 28.93
C HIS A 490 10.71 28.84 27.69
N VAL A 491 10.06 28.70 26.53
CA VAL A 491 10.44 29.37 25.27
C VAL A 491 9.24 30.15 24.74
N ASN A 492 9.47 31.27 24.04
CA ASN A 492 8.36 32.04 23.47
C ASN A 492 7.72 31.36 22.23
N GLN A 493 8.49 30.50 21.55
CA GLN A 493 8.05 29.76 20.36
C GLN A 493 7.02 28.69 20.74
N GLY A 494 5.76 28.88 20.34
CA GLY A 494 4.70 27.90 20.62
C GLY A 494 4.79 26.65 19.75
N TYR A 495 5.22 26.74 18.49
CA TYR A 495 5.44 25.54 17.65
C TYR A 495 6.80 24.92 17.96
N THR A 496 7.04 24.60 19.23
CA THR A 496 8.35 24.15 19.71
C THR A 496 8.77 22.85 19.02
N ARG A 497 7.91 21.84 18.92
CA ARG A 497 8.25 20.54 18.32
C ARG A 497 8.49 20.63 16.82
N CYS A 498 7.76 21.50 16.11
CA CYS A 498 8.06 21.81 14.70
C CYS A 498 9.48 22.40 14.56
N ASN A 499 9.92 23.19 15.54
CA ASN A 499 11.19 23.92 15.53
C ASN A 499 12.33 23.24 16.28
N LEU A 500 12.10 22.13 16.98
CA LEU A 500 13.08 21.53 17.88
C LEU A 500 13.01 20.00 17.86
N ILE A 501 14.17 19.37 17.73
CA ILE A 501 14.35 17.94 17.96
C ILE A 501 15.54 17.71 18.89
N ALA A 502 15.33 16.90 19.92
CA ALA A 502 16.37 16.46 20.84
C ALA A 502 17.02 15.18 20.28
N LEU A 503 18.34 15.17 20.13
CA LEU A 503 19.12 14.02 19.64
C LEU A 503 19.70 13.18 20.80
N GLY A 504 19.09 13.26 21.98
CA GLY A 504 19.58 12.70 23.23
C GLY A 504 19.42 13.69 24.38
N THR A 505 20.28 13.58 25.39
CA THR A 505 20.25 14.46 26.59
C THR A 505 20.95 15.80 26.38
N ASN A 506 21.97 15.84 25.51
CA ASN A 506 22.86 16.99 25.36
C ASN A 506 22.81 17.70 24.00
N TYR A 507 22.33 17.03 22.94
CA TYR A 507 22.37 17.56 21.58
C TYR A 507 20.96 17.91 21.09
N PHE A 508 20.82 19.10 20.51
CA PHE A 508 19.54 19.61 19.99
C PHE A 508 19.74 20.26 18.62
N ILE A 509 18.79 20.04 17.71
CA ILE A 509 18.71 20.80 16.46
C ILE A 509 17.47 21.67 16.51
N THR A 510 17.62 22.96 16.22
CA THR A 510 16.51 23.90 16.17
C THR A 510 16.54 24.80 14.95
N SER A 511 15.36 25.25 14.50
CA SER A 511 15.22 26.31 13.49
C SER A 511 14.75 27.64 14.09
N ASP A 512 14.79 27.78 15.43
CA ASP A 512 14.38 28.99 16.15
C ASP A 512 15.51 29.52 17.04
N LYS A 513 15.86 30.80 16.85
CA LYS A 513 16.94 31.47 17.60
C LYS A 513 16.60 31.72 19.07
N GLY A 514 15.32 31.83 19.41
CA GLY A 514 14.87 31.94 20.80
C GLY A 514 15.07 30.64 21.56
N ILE A 515 14.70 29.51 20.94
CA ILE A 515 14.95 28.17 21.49
C ILE A 515 16.45 27.93 21.63
N GLU A 516 17.24 28.24 20.60
CA GLU A 516 18.70 28.09 20.61
C GLU A 516 19.32 28.80 21.82
N LYS A 517 18.98 30.07 22.04
CA LYS A 517 19.51 30.87 23.14
C LYS A 517 19.19 30.26 24.52
N VAL A 518 17.98 29.75 24.71
CA VAL A 518 17.56 29.13 25.98
C VAL A 518 18.35 27.85 26.24
N LEU A 519 18.50 26.99 25.24
CA LEU A 519 19.21 25.72 25.39
C LEU A 519 20.73 25.90 25.57
N LEU A 520 21.33 26.86 24.87
CA LEU A 520 22.74 27.23 25.10
C LEU A 520 22.96 27.76 26.53
N GLY A 521 22.00 28.53 27.07
CA GLY A 521 22.03 29.00 28.46
C GLY A 521 21.95 27.87 29.50
N GLU A 522 21.36 26.74 29.13
CA GLU A 522 21.32 25.50 29.92
C GLU A 522 22.56 24.60 29.70
N GLY A 523 23.56 25.08 28.94
CA GLY A 523 24.80 24.35 28.68
C GLY A 523 24.67 23.19 27.69
N LYS A 524 23.62 23.19 26.86
CA LYS A 524 23.39 22.14 25.85
C LYS A 524 24.13 22.47 24.55
N GLN A 525 24.41 21.42 23.77
CA GLN A 525 24.94 21.56 22.41
C GLN A 525 23.77 21.76 21.46
N VAL A 526 23.78 22.86 20.71
CA VAL A 526 22.66 23.24 19.85
C VAL A 526 23.17 23.59 18.45
N LEU A 527 22.60 22.97 17.43
CA LEU A 527 22.76 23.37 16.04
C LEU A 527 21.52 24.13 15.58
N PHE A 528 21.72 25.36 15.12
CA PHE A 528 20.70 26.08 14.37
C PHE A 528 20.73 25.67 12.88
N VAL A 529 19.56 25.33 12.33
CA VAL A 529 19.39 24.99 10.91
C VAL A 529 18.41 25.97 10.27
N ASP A 530 18.84 26.59 9.17
CA ASP A 530 18.01 27.52 8.41
C ASP A 530 16.74 26.83 7.88
N PRO A 531 15.53 27.34 8.17
CA PRO A 531 14.30 26.69 7.75
C PRO A 531 13.91 26.95 6.29
N ARG A 532 14.47 27.99 5.64
CA ARG A 532 14.11 28.39 4.26
C ARG A 532 14.16 27.27 3.21
N PRO A 533 15.10 26.29 3.26
CA PRO A 533 15.15 25.20 2.30
C PRO A 533 14.03 24.14 2.46
N VAL A 534 13.25 24.19 3.54
CA VAL A 534 12.22 23.18 3.85
C VAL A 534 10.86 23.59 3.30
N ARG A 535 10.16 22.69 2.62
CA ARG A 535 8.83 22.94 2.07
C ARG A 535 7.72 22.64 3.08
N LEU A 536 6.73 23.53 3.15
CA LEU A 536 5.45 23.30 3.81
C LEU A 536 4.32 23.95 2.99
N HIS A 537 3.33 23.15 2.59
CA HIS A 537 2.29 23.64 1.68
C HIS A 537 1.40 24.70 2.34
N GLY A 538 1.31 25.88 1.72
CA GLY A 538 0.52 27.00 2.22
C GLY A 538 1.25 27.89 3.24
N GLN A 539 2.55 27.69 3.44
CA GLN A 539 3.44 28.53 4.24
C GLN A 539 4.67 28.92 3.41
N GLU A 540 5.43 29.92 3.87
CA GLU A 540 6.66 30.37 3.20
C GLU A 540 7.73 29.25 3.20
N HIS A 541 7.89 28.59 4.34
CA HIS A 541 8.78 27.45 4.52
C HIS A 541 8.27 26.56 5.68
N GLY A 542 8.77 25.33 5.75
CA GLY A 542 8.63 24.44 6.91
C GLY A 542 9.84 24.53 7.84
N PHE A 543 10.05 23.52 8.67
CA PHE A 543 11.20 23.45 9.58
C PHE A 543 11.92 22.10 9.50
N PHE A 544 13.24 22.10 9.65
CA PHE A 544 14.03 20.87 9.57
C PHE A 544 13.61 19.83 10.63
N PRO A 545 13.37 20.19 11.91
CA PRO A 545 12.87 19.23 12.91
C PRO A 545 11.50 18.63 12.57
N GLY A 546 10.62 19.38 11.90
CA GLY A 546 9.33 18.89 11.40
C GLY A 546 9.44 17.84 10.27
N CYS A 547 10.63 17.68 9.67
CA CYS A 547 10.94 16.63 8.70
C CYS A 547 11.39 15.32 9.36
N CYS A 548 11.63 15.31 10.68
CA CYS A 548 12.46 14.32 11.35
C CYS A 548 11.72 13.48 12.39
N GLY A 549 12.29 12.32 12.71
CA GLY A 549 11.90 11.44 13.83
C GLY A 549 13.05 10.56 14.31
N ILE A 550 12.99 10.04 15.53
CA ILE A 550 14.07 9.22 16.10
C ILE A 550 13.57 7.82 16.38
N LEU A 551 14.17 6.85 15.69
CA LEU A 551 13.92 5.43 15.92
C LEU A 551 15.21 4.74 16.33
N ASN A 552 15.29 4.29 17.58
CA ASN A 552 16.49 3.71 18.17
C ASN A 552 17.67 4.69 18.05
N ASN A 553 18.76 4.27 17.40
CA ASN A 553 19.93 5.10 17.12
C ASN A 553 19.87 5.78 15.75
N LYS A 554 18.70 5.87 15.10
CA LYS A 554 18.56 6.45 13.76
C LYS A 554 17.73 7.72 13.78
N LEU A 555 18.24 8.77 13.14
CA LEU A 555 17.45 9.95 12.78
C LEU A 555 16.83 9.72 11.40
N LEU A 556 15.52 9.51 11.36
CA LEU A 556 14.75 9.42 10.12
C LEU A 556 14.51 10.83 9.57
N ILE A 557 14.77 11.04 8.29
CA ILE A 557 14.54 12.32 7.61
C ILE A 557 13.59 12.08 6.44
N SER A 558 12.52 12.88 6.34
CA SER A 558 11.48 12.76 5.30
C SER A 558 11.98 12.99 3.86
N ALA A 559 13.24 13.35 3.65
CA ALA A 559 13.83 13.52 2.32
C ALA A 559 15.37 13.47 2.40
N SER A 560 16.06 13.99 1.37
CA SER A 560 17.52 14.06 1.31
C SER A 560 18.05 15.45 1.64
N LEU A 561 19.20 15.50 2.31
CA LEU A 561 19.91 16.74 2.60
C LEU A 561 20.71 17.28 1.41
N VAL A 562 20.75 16.61 0.25
CA VAL A 562 21.63 16.97 -0.88
C VAL A 562 21.41 18.39 -1.42
N HIS A 563 20.24 18.98 -1.18
CA HIS A 563 19.89 20.34 -1.57
C HIS A 563 19.89 21.34 -0.40
N HIS A 564 20.26 20.90 0.81
CA HIS A 564 20.32 21.75 1.99
C HIS A 564 21.70 22.43 2.10
N PRO A 565 21.78 23.77 2.24
CA PRO A 565 23.06 24.48 2.32
C PRO A 565 23.93 24.00 3.50
N ASP A 566 23.30 23.66 4.62
CA ASP A 566 23.99 23.19 5.82
C ASP A 566 24.21 21.67 5.89
N GLN A 567 24.08 20.93 4.78
CA GLN A 567 24.16 19.46 4.76
C GLN A 567 25.35 18.91 5.57
N ALA A 568 26.56 19.41 5.30
CA ALA A 568 27.78 18.89 5.92
C ALA A 568 27.78 19.08 7.45
N ILE A 569 27.29 20.24 7.92
CA ILE A 569 27.24 20.58 9.35
C ILE A 569 26.17 19.75 10.04
N ILE A 570 24.98 19.61 9.42
CA ILE A 570 23.89 18.77 9.94
C ILE A 570 24.38 17.32 10.12
N VAL A 571 25.04 16.77 9.10
CA VAL A 571 25.58 15.39 9.15
C VAL A 571 26.63 15.24 10.25
N SER A 572 27.58 16.18 10.37
CA SER A 572 28.59 16.15 11.43
C SER A 572 27.95 16.13 12.82
N PHE A 573 27.01 17.04 13.05
CA PHE A 573 26.35 17.19 14.35
C PHE A 573 25.51 15.95 14.74
N ILE A 574 24.82 15.32 13.79
CA ILE A 574 24.08 14.06 14.02
C ILE A 574 25.04 12.94 14.42
N ASN A 575 26.20 12.84 13.75
CA ASN A 575 27.21 11.84 14.04
C ASN A 575 27.85 12.06 15.42
N GLU A 576 28.14 13.31 15.79
CA GLU A 576 28.65 13.69 17.12
C GLU A 576 27.65 13.37 18.24
N ALA A 577 26.35 13.46 17.96
CA ALA A 577 25.29 13.02 18.87
C ALA A 577 25.16 11.48 18.95
N GLY A 578 25.93 10.71 18.17
CA GLY A 578 25.92 9.24 18.19
C GLY A 578 24.78 8.59 17.41
N LEU A 579 24.10 9.34 16.54
CA LEU A 579 22.99 8.85 15.72
C LEU A 579 23.45 8.55 14.28
N VAL A 580 22.75 7.62 13.64
CA VAL A 580 22.92 7.32 12.21
C VAL A 580 21.81 8.00 11.43
N MET A 581 22.19 8.80 10.43
CA MET A 581 21.24 9.44 9.54
C MET A 581 20.57 8.42 8.60
N HIS A 582 19.25 8.54 8.42
CA HIS A 582 18.49 7.70 7.51
C HIS A 582 17.49 8.53 6.68
N GLU A 583 17.92 8.92 5.48
CA GLU A 583 17.11 9.64 4.51
C GLU A 583 16.09 8.71 3.87
N LEU A 584 14.80 9.07 3.92
CA LEU A 584 13.70 8.19 3.48
C LEU A 584 13.40 8.32 1.98
N PHE A 585 13.85 9.39 1.33
CA PHE A 585 13.55 9.67 -0.07
C PHE A 585 14.60 10.64 -0.68
N PRO A 586 15.13 10.37 -1.88
CA PRO A 586 16.04 11.29 -2.58
C PRO A 586 15.27 12.44 -3.24
N GLY A 587 14.72 13.34 -2.44
CA GLY A 587 14.04 14.56 -2.91
C GLY A 587 14.09 15.70 -1.90
N ASP A 588 13.27 16.73 -2.12
CA ASP A 588 13.25 17.94 -1.29
C ASP A 588 12.68 17.72 0.11
N LEU A 589 13.29 18.34 1.12
CA LEU A 589 12.81 18.33 2.50
C LEU A 589 11.39 18.88 2.58
N THR A 590 10.50 18.08 3.17
CA THR A 590 9.10 18.43 3.38
C THR A 590 8.78 18.25 4.85
N ASP A 591 8.26 19.31 5.47
CA ASP A 591 7.76 19.26 6.83
C ASP A 591 6.47 18.44 6.86
N VAL A 592 6.46 17.40 7.69
CA VAL A 592 5.38 16.42 7.81
C VAL A 592 4.75 16.40 9.21
N GLY A 593 5.04 17.42 10.03
CA GLY A 593 4.59 17.51 11.43
C GLY A 593 5.35 16.58 12.37
N GLY A 594 6.59 16.24 11.99
CA GLY A 594 7.40 15.24 12.66
C GLY A 594 7.03 13.80 12.31
N ILE A 595 7.98 12.90 12.56
CA ILE A 595 7.79 11.45 12.45
C ILE A 595 7.84 10.90 13.88
N PHE A 596 6.69 10.54 14.43
CA PHE A 596 6.58 9.97 15.78
C PHE A 596 6.84 8.46 15.69
N THR A 597 7.65 7.93 16.59
CA THR A 597 8.22 6.58 16.49
C THR A 597 8.18 5.91 17.86
N ILE A 598 7.20 5.05 18.05
CA ILE A 598 6.99 4.31 19.31
C ILE A 598 7.55 2.91 19.14
N ASP A 599 8.63 2.58 19.84
CA ASP A 599 9.19 1.24 19.84
C ASP A 599 8.35 0.29 20.71
N LEU A 600 7.76 -0.72 20.06
CA LEU A 600 6.90 -1.72 20.71
C LEU A 600 7.71 -2.82 21.43
N LYS A 601 9.03 -2.86 21.27
CA LYS A 601 9.90 -3.84 21.96
C LYS A 601 10.21 -3.46 23.40
N ASN A 602 10.11 -2.17 23.74
CA ASN A 602 10.36 -1.64 25.09
C ASN A 602 9.07 -1.21 25.81
N ALA A 603 7.91 -1.42 25.19
CA ALA A 603 6.61 -1.15 25.79
C ALA A 603 6.23 -2.32 26.75
N THR A 604 6.77 -2.27 27.96
CA THR A 604 6.37 -3.11 29.10
C THR A 604 5.97 -2.24 30.27
#